data_AF-A0A6C0CN05-F1
#
_entry.id   AF-A0A6C0CN05-F1
#
_cell.length_a   1.000
_cell.length_b   1.000
_cell.length_c   1.000
_cell.angle_alpha   90.00
_cell.angle_beta   90.00
_cell.angle_gamma   90.00
#
_symmetry.space_group_name_H-M   'P 1'
#
loop_
_entity.id
_entity.type
_entity.pdbx_description
1 polymer ?
#
loop_
_entity_poly.entity_id
_entity_poly.type
_entity_poly.pdbx_seq_one_letter_code
_entity_poly.pdbx_strand_id
1 'polypeptide(L)'
;MFIDFYSIHSINNGKVIIGYTEYFSKYFHITVTKRNYQDIKDIPSNRNNVIIKSNNDYFLIQCIFYTQYIKSNKIIKFDYKKHNIPENIYLMIISLICVR
;
A
#
# COMPACT_ATOMS: atom_id res chain seq x y z
N MET A 1 18.82 -0.06 -3.76
CA MET A 1 17.46 0.52 -3.79
C MET A 1 16.73 0.01 -2.59
N PHE A 2 16.57 0.86 -1.57
CA PHE A 2 15.92 0.46 -0.33
C PHE A 2 14.53 1.07 -0.19
N ILE A 3 13.59 0.25 0.28
CA ILE A 3 12.26 0.68 0.72
C ILE A 3 12.24 0.42 2.23
N ASP A 4 12.18 1.49 3.01
CA ASP A 4 12.08 1.42 4.45
C ASP A 4 10.62 1.43 4.86
N PHE A 5 10.17 0.36 5.52
CA PHE A 5 8.83 0.32 6.11
C PHE A 5 8.92 0.78 7.56
N TYR A 6 8.06 1.72 7.95
CA TYR A 6 8.06 2.32 9.29
C TYR A 6 6.93 1.80 10.17
N SER A 7 5.75 1.62 9.59
CA SER A 7 4.62 1.03 10.31
C SER A 7 3.64 0.32 9.39
N ILE A 8 3.05 -0.75 9.91
CA ILE A 8 1.92 -1.44 9.30
C ILE A 8 0.89 -1.66 10.40
N HIS A 9 -0.27 -1.03 10.26
CA HIS A 9 -1.34 -1.15 11.25
C HIS A 9 -2.67 -1.46 10.57
N SER A 10 -3.55 -2.10 11.33
CA SER A 10 -4.90 -2.41 10.86
C SER A 10 -5.78 -1.16 10.96
N ILE A 11 -6.62 -0.95 9.96
CA ILE A 11 -7.75 -0.02 10.00
C ILE A 11 -9.01 -0.81 9.62
N ASN A 12 -10.20 -0.21 9.75
CA ASN A 12 -11.47 -0.84 9.36
C ASN A 12 -11.35 -1.60 8.02
N ASN A 13 -11.52 -2.92 8.07
CA ASN A 13 -11.42 -3.85 6.93
C ASN A 13 -10.17 -3.67 6.04
N GLY A 14 -9.04 -3.21 6.60
CA GLY A 14 -7.86 -2.86 5.82
C GLY A 14 -6.56 -2.76 6.60
N LYS A 15 -5.53 -2.33 5.88
CA LYS A 15 -4.17 -2.10 6.37
C LYS A 15 -3.66 -0.75 5.89
N VAL A 16 -2.97 -0.05 6.76
CA VAL A 16 -2.19 1.13 6.42
C VAL A 16 -0.71 0.76 6.52
N ILE A 17 0.04 1.13 5.50
CA ILE A 17 1.46 0.86 5.33
C ILE A 17 2.14 2.21 5.10
N ILE A 18 3.06 2.55 5.99
CA ILE A 18 3.82 3.80 5.94
C ILE A 18 5.29 3.46 5.80
N GLY A 19 5.97 4.20 4.93
CA GLY A 19 7.40 4.05 4.76
C GLY A 19 8.01 5.15 3.91
N TYR A 20 9.24 4.90 3.50
CA TYR A 20 10.04 5.77 2.67
C TYR A 20 10.69 4.97 1.55
N THR A 21 10.77 5.58 0.37
CA THR A 21 11.53 5.05 -0.76
C THR A 21 12.67 6.00 -1.09
N GLU A 22 13.90 5.47 -1.09
CA GLU A 22 15.07 6.23 -1.54
C GLU A 22 14.96 6.61 -3.01
N TYR A 23 14.20 5.85 -3.81
CA TYR A 23 14.13 6.00 -5.26
C TYR A 23 13.65 7.38 -5.70
N PHE A 24 12.70 7.94 -4.94
CA PHE A 24 12.12 9.27 -5.22
C PHE A 24 12.33 10.25 -4.08
N SER A 25 13.04 9.84 -3.02
CA SER A 25 13.16 10.60 -1.77
C SER A 25 11.80 11.04 -1.21
N LYS A 26 10.81 10.13 -1.28
CA LYS A 26 9.42 10.38 -0.88
C LYS A 26 8.98 9.43 0.22
N TYR A 27 8.12 9.96 1.08
CA TYR A 27 7.32 9.16 1.98
C TYR A 27 6.14 8.59 1.22
N PHE A 28 5.77 7.35 1.53
CA PHE A 28 4.55 6.77 1.02
C PHE A 28 3.60 6.43 2.17
N HIS A 29 2.32 6.65 1.88
CA HIS A 29 1.21 6.20 2.70
C HIS A 29 0.30 5.37 1.79
N ILE A 30 0.27 4.07 2.07
CA ILE A 30 -0.50 3.10 1.31
C ILE A 30 -1.60 2.53 2.18
N THR A 31 -2.84 2.66 1.72
CA THR A 31 -4.01 2.06 2.35
C THR A 31 -4.52 0.92 1.48
N VAL A 32 -4.71 -0.25 2.07
CA VAL A 32 -5.25 -1.45 1.42
C VAL A 32 -6.56 -1.78 2.10
N THR A 33 -7.69 -1.70 1.39
CA THR A 33 -9.00 -2.06 1.95
C THR A 33 -9.66 -3.15 1.14
N LYS A 34 -10.20 -4.15 1.82
CA LYS A 34 -11.07 -5.16 1.20
C LYS A 34 -12.45 -4.55 0.99
N ARG A 35 -12.98 -4.65 -0.22
CA ARG A 35 -14.26 -4.05 -0.64
C ARG A 35 -15.08 -5.05 -1.44
N ASN A 36 -16.40 -4.85 -1.46
CA ASN A 36 -17.28 -5.60 -2.34
C ASN A 36 -17.22 -5.01 -3.76
N TYR A 37 -17.51 -5.83 -4.76
CA TYR A 37 -17.50 -5.40 -6.16
C TYR A 37 -18.43 -4.20 -6.41
N GLN A 38 -19.59 -4.19 -5.78
CA GLN A 38 -20.59 -3.12 -5.89
C GLN A 38 -20.05 -1.76 -5.43
N ASP A 39 -19.14 -1.73 -4.44
CA ASP A 39 -18.61 -0.49 -3.86
C ASP A 39 -17.47 0.13 -4.70
N ILE A 40 -16.90 -0.64 -5.63
CA ILE A 40 -15.67 -0.28 -6.34
C ILE A 40 -15.84 -0.23 -7.86
N LYS A 41 -16.96 -0.75 -8.39
CA LYS A 41 -17.22 -0.84 -9.84
C LYS A 41 -17.10 0.52 -10.55
N ASP A 42 -17.40 1.61 -9.84
CA ASP A 42 -17.43 2.98 -10.36
C ASP A 42 -16.16 3.78 -9.98
N ILE A 43 -15.23 3.19 -9.22
CA ILE A 43 -13.99 3.87 -8.85
C ILE A 43 -13.00 3.73 -10.01
N PRO A 44 -12.63 4.83 -10.70
CA PRO A 44 -11.67 4.75 -11.78
C PRO A 44 -10.28 4.38 -11.24
N SER A 45 -9.66 3.39 -11.85
CA SER A 45 -8.25 3.07 -11.60
C SER A 45 -7.41 4.26 -12.07
N ASN A 46 -6.69 4.88 -11.14
CA ASN A 46 -5.86 6.04 -11.42
C ASN A 46 -4.52 5.90 -10.73
N ARG A 47 -3.69 6.92 -10.91
CA ARG A 47 -2.34 6.98 -10.33
C ARG A 47 -2.31 6.72 -8.82
N ASN A 48 -3.31 7.17 -8.06
CA ASN A 48 -3.37 7.03 -6.61
C ASN A 48 -4.25 5.86 -6.14
N ASN A 49 -5.16 5.34 -6.97
CA ASN A 49 -6.12 4.30 -6.60
C ASN A 49 -6.03 3.15 -7.59
N VAL A 50 -5.66 1.96 -7.11
CA VAL A 50 -5.59 0.74 -7.91
C VAL A 50 -6.53 -0.31 -7.32
N ILE A 51 -7.32 -0.94 -8.18
CA ILE A 51 -8.20 -2.05 -7.79
C ILE A 51 -7.58 -3.35 -8.26
N ILE A 52 -7.46 -4.32 -7.36
CA ILE A 52 -7.01 -5.68 -7.68
C ILE A 52 -8.03 -6.69 -7.20
N LYS A 53 -8.39 -7.61 -8.08
CA LYS A 53 -9.08 -8.84 -7.72
C LYS A 53 -8.06 -9.85 -7.21
N SER A 54 -8.28 -10.39 -6.00
CA SER A 54 -7.51 -11.49 -5.46
C SER A 54 -8.49 -12.58 -5.04
N ASN A 55 -8.45 -13.72 -5.73
CA ASN A 55 -9.44 -14.79 -5.61
C ASN A 55 -10.87 -14.24 -5.84
N ASN A 56 -11.72 -14.29 -4.80
CA ASN A 56 -13.11 -13.81 -4.83
C ASN A 56 -13.28 -12.41 -4.21
N ASP A 57 -12.20 -11.83 -3.71
CA ASP A 57 -12.21 -10.54 -3.03
C ASP A 57 -11.63 -9.45 -3.93
N TYR A 58 -12.07 -8.22 -3.70
CA TYR A 58 -11.49 -7.06 -4.33
C TYR A 58 -10.81 -6.17 -3.29
N PHE A 59 -9.65 -5.66 -3.68
CA PHE A 59 -8.83 -4.80 -2.86
C PHE A 59 -8.66 -3.45 -3.55
N LEU A 60 -9.01 -2.39 -2.82
CA LEU A 60 -8.68 -1.03 -3.20
C LEU A 60 -7.36 -0.65 -2.51
N ILE A 61 -6.35 -0.35 -3.32
CA ILE A 61 -5.05 0.15 -2.88
C ILE A 61 -4.99 1.64 -3.19
N GLN A 62 -4.91 2.46 -2.14
CA GLN A 62 -4.74 3.90 -2.25
C GLN A 62 -3.31 4.25 -1.88
N CYS A 63 -2.64 5.05 -2.69
CA CYS A 63 -1.23 5.38 -2.54
C CYS A 63 -1.02 6.89 -2.68
N ILE A 64 -0.50 7.49 -1.61
CA ILE A 64 -0.18 8.92 -1.54
C ILE A 64 1.29 9.07 -1.21
N PHE A 65 1.98 9.97 -1.92
CA PHE A 65 3.36 10.32 -1.65
C PHE A 65 3.47 11.74 -1.11
N TYR A 66 4.37 11.94 -0.16
CA TYR A 66 4.66 13.23 0.44
C TYR A 66 6.14 13.55 0.32
N THR A 67 6.46 14.82 0.05
CA THR A 67 7.82 15.36 0.06
C THR A 67 8.34 15.62 1.47
N GLN A 68 7.44 15.72 2.46
CA GLN A 68 7.81 16.11 3.82
C GLN A 68 8.41 14.94 4.60
N TYR A 69 9.57 15.18 5.20
CA TYR A 69 10.38 14.18 5.87
C TYR A 69 9.94 13.94 7.32
N ILE A 70 9.43 12.75 7.63
CA ILE A 70 9.25 12.27 9.00
C ILE A 70 10.20 11.08 9.21
N LYS A 71 11.47 11.31 9.58
CA LYS A 71 12.37 10.19 9.89
C LYS A 71 11.78 9.37 11.02
N SER A 72 11.36 8.15 10.73
CA SER A 72 11.16 7.17 11.79
C SER A 72 12.52 6.60 12.16
N ASN A 73 12.87 6.64 13.45
CA ASN A 73 14.05 5.92 13.96
C ASN A 73 13.84 4.39 13.97
N LYS A 74 12.67 3.92 13.56
CA LYS A 74 12.28 2.52 13.55
C LYS A 74 11.99 2.06 12.13
N ILE A 75 12.81 1.13 11.65
CA ILE A 75 12.59 0.37 10.43
C ILE A 75 12.04 -1.00 10.83
N ILE A 76 11.00 -1.46 10.15
CA ILE A 76 10.41 -2.78 10.35
C ILE A 76 10.54 -3.61 9.07
N LYS A 77 10.70 -4.93 9.23
CA LYS A 77 10.62 -5.87 8.10
C LYS A 77 9.17 -5.97 7.64
N PHE A 78 8.91 -5.76 6.34
CA PHE A 78 7.58 -5.99 5.79
C PHE A 78 7.36 -7.48 5.53
N ASP A 79 6.59 -8.11 6.41
CA ASP A 79 6.13 -9.49 6.25
C ASP A 79 4.64 -9.51 5.88
N TYR A 80 4.36 -9.54 4.58
CA TYR A 80 2.99 -9.47 4.07
C TYR A 80 2.11 -10.65 4.55
N LYS A 81 2.70 -11.83 4.77
CA LYS A 81 1.99 -13.03 5.24
C LYS A 81 1.51 -12.83 6.68
N LYS A 82 2.38 -12.28 7.55
CA LYS A 82 2.01 -11.93 8.93
C LYS A 82 0.86 -10.93 9.00
N HIS A 83 0.66 -10.12 7.95
CA HIS A 83 -0.38 -9.11 7.88
C HIS A 83 -1.63 -9.55 7.09
N ASN A 84 -1.75 -10.81 6.68
CA ASN A 84 -2.86 -11.33 5.87
C ASN A 84 -3.09 -10.54 4.57
N ILE A 85 -2.01 -10.04 3.96
CA ILE A 85 -2.05 -9.38 2.65
C ILE A 85 -1.81 -10.45 1.58
N PRO A 86 -2.68 -10.63 0.57
CA PRO A 86 -2.42 -11.58 -0.50
C PRO A 86 -1.16 -11.20 -1.33
N GLU A 87 -0.46 -12.18 -1.88
CA GLU A 87 0.81 -11.95 -2.58
C GLU A 87 0.67 -11.01 -3.79
N ASN A 88 -0.40 -11.14 -4.58
CA ASN A 88 -0.63 -10.24 -5.72
C ASN A 88 -0.87 -8.77 -5.28
N ILE A 89 -1.45 -8.56 -4.09
CA ILE A 89 -1.60 -7.23 -3.48
C ILE A 89 -0.25 -6.71 -3.01
N TYR A 90 0.55 -7.56 -2.36
CA TYR A 90 1.93 -7.23 -1.97
C TYR A 90 2.78 -6.79 -3.17
N LEU A 91 2.76 -7.55 -4.26
CA LEU A 91 3.52 -7.21 -5.48
C LEU A 91 3.06 -5.88 -6.08
N MET A 92 1.76 -5.57 -6.05
CA MET A 92 1.27 -4.26 -6.49
C MET A 92 1.74 -3.12 -5.59
N ILE A 93 1.75 -3.31 -4.27
CA ILE A 93 2.26 -2.31 -3.33
C ILE A 93 3.71 -1.97 -3.68
N ILE A 94 4.55 -2.98 -3.91
CA ILE A 94 5.95 -2.77 -4.32
C ILE A 94 6.03 -2.07 -5.68
N SER A 95 5.24 -2.50 -6.67
CA SER A 95 5.18 -1.86 -8.00
C SER A 95 4.81 -0.37 -7.90
N LEU A 96 3.82 -0.02 -7.09
CA LEU A 96 3.39 1.36 -6.86
C LEU A 96 4.48 2.22 -6.22
N ILE A 97 5.30 1.64 -5.34
CA ILE A 97 6.43 2.35 -4.69
C ILE A 97 7.59 2.54 -5.68
N CYS A 98 7.86 1.57 -6.56
CA CYS A 98 9.03 1.59 -7.44
C CYS A 98 8.84 2.42 -8.72
N VAL A 99 7.60 2.63 -9.19
CA VAL A 99 7.33 3.27 -10.49
C VAL A 99 7.03 4.79 -10.37
N ARG A 100 7.00 5.39 -9.16
CA ARG A 100 6.46 6.76 -8.93
C ARG A 100 7.31 7.68 -8.03
#